data_AF-A0A3D3AR25-F1
#
_entry.id   AF-A0A3D3AR25-F1
#
_cell.length_a   1.000
_cell.length_b   1.000
_cell.length_c   1.000
_cell.angle_alpha   90.00
_cell.angle_beta   90.00
_cell.angle_gamma   90.00
#
_symmetry.space_group_name_H-M   'P 1'
#
loop_
_entity.id
_entity.type
_entity.pdbx_description
1 polymer ?
#
loop_
_entity_poly.entity_id
_entity_poly.type
_entity_poly.pdbx_seq_one_letter_code
_entity_poly.pdbx_strand_id
1 'polypeptide(L)'
;MKKTAFLILALFLFSFNTFGYKNQKEEKAEDIPENVMKVLNQYIEILSKSESLDECAQKFVKIAGGLLVNESGKKLREDVKPYSLKKDYSNIQFYKIPPEITRVLTYDSYDGYGESMIQGRIYKIWIDKKTEDSGMPAPISILVPKNHKFIKDPKVIGIGSL
;
A
#
# COMPACT_ATOMS: atom_id res chain seq x y z
N MET A 1 -38.05 -46.17 6.71
CA MET A 1 -36.59 -45.93 6.81
C MET A 1 -36.05 -45.00 5.71
N LYS A 2 -36.82 -44.00 5.24
CA LYS A 2 -36.38 -43.06 4.17
C LYS A 2 -36.31 -41.59 4.60
N LYS A 3 -36.72 -41.27 5.84
CA LYS A 3 -36.76 -39.88 6.37
C LYS A 3 -35.53 -39.49 7.20
N THR A 4 -34.75 -40.47 7.66
CA THR A 4 -33.51 -40.24 8.44
C THR A 4 -32.29 -39.97 7.56
N ALA A 5 -32.29 -40.44 6.29
CA ALA A 5 -31.21 -40.19 5.35
C ALA A 5 -31.14 -38.74 4.85
N PHE A 6 -32.26 -38.00 4.90
CA PHE A 6 -32.32 -36.62 4.44
C PHE A 6 -31.76 -35.61 5.46
N LEU A 7 -31.70 -35.99 6.74
CA LEU A 7 -31.22 -35.09 7.81
C LEU A 7 -29.68 -35.05 7.89
N ILE A 8 -28.99 -36.12 7.47
CA ILE A 8 -27.53 -36.20 7.50
C ILE A 8 -26.90 -35.46 6.30
N LEU A 9 -27.62 -35.37 5.17
CA LEU A 9 -27.13 -34.67 3.98
C LEU A 9 -27.24 -33.14 4.10
N ALA A 10 -28.16 -32.62 4.92
CA ALA A 10 -28.32 -31.18 5.14
C ALA A 10 -27.25 -30.59 6.09
N LEU A 11 -26.64 -31.41 6.95
CA LEU A 11 -25.59 -30.97 7.88
C LEU A 11 -24.19 -30.90 7.23
N PHE A 12 -23.99 -31.51 6.06
CA PHE A 12 -22.70 -31.46 5.34
C PHE A 12 -22.52 -30.21 4.46
N LEU A 13 -23.58 -29.44 4.23
CA LEU A 13 -23.53 -28.25 3.35
C LEU A 13 -23.21 -26.94 4.09
N PHE A 14 -22.99 -26.97 5.41
CA PHE A 14 -22.75 -25.77 6.22
C PHE A 14 -21.28 -25.55 6.65
N SER A 15 -20.34 -26.40 6.24
CA SER A 15 -18.98 -26.41 6.82
C SER A 15 -17.84 -25.85 5.94
N PHE A 16 -18.11 -25.08 4.87
CA PHE A 16 -17.03 -24.57 4.00
C PHE A 16 -17.18 -23.11 3.55
N ASN A 17 -17.44 -22.19 4.48
CA ASN A 17 -17.27 -20.76 4.20
C ASN A 17 -16.48 -20.03 5.30
N THR A 18 -15.36 -20.58 5.73
CA THR A 18 -14.26 -19.77 6.25
C THR A 18 -13.30 -19.46 5.11
N PHE A 19 -13.76 -18.71 4.10
CA PHE A 19 -12.88 -18.15 3.08
C PHE A 19 -11.98 -17.11 3.79
N GLY A 20 -10.71 -17.48 3.93
CA GLY A 20 -9.77 -16.89 4.87
C GLY A 20 -9.39 -15.44 4.55
N TYR A 21 -9.80 -14.52 5.42
CA TYR A 21 -9.21 -13.19 5.59
C TYR A 21 -7.95 -13.23 6.49
N LYS A 22 -7.08 -14.24 6.37
CA LYS A 22 -6.03 -14.54 7.38
C LYS A 22 -4.58 -14.44 6.88
N ASN A 23 -4.29 -13.60 5.89
CA ASN A 23 -2.92 -13.45 5.37
C ASN A 23 -2.22 -12.13 5.74
N GLN A 24 -2.84 -11.29 6.56
CA GLN A 24 -2.17 -10.10 7.10
C GLN A 24 -1.40 -10.46 8.37
N LYS A 25 -0.12 -10.14 8.40
CA LYS A 25 0.76 -10.28 9.55
C LYS A 25 1.15 -8.89 10.04
N GLU A 26 1.10 -8.69 11.35
CA GLU A 26 1.68 -7.51 11.97
C GLU A 26 3.18 -7.73 12.15
N GLU A 27 3.98 -6.77 11.68
CA GLU A 27 5.44 -6.78 11.78
C GLU A 27 5.89 -5.60 12.63
N LYS A 28 7.07 -5.74 13.26
CA LYS A 28 7.66 -4.63 14.00
C LYS A 28 8.26 -3.63 13.01
N ALA A 29 8.35 -2.36 13.41
CA ALA A 29 8.92 -1.31 12.57
C ALA A 29 10.39 -1.61 12.20
N GLU A 30 11.13 -2.25 13.11
CA GLU A 30 12.55 -2.60 12.91
C GLU A 30 12.75 -3.75 11.92
N ASP A 31 11.70 -4.54 11.65
CA ASP A 31 11.75 -5.68 10.73
C ASP A 31 11.48 -5.26 9.27
N ILE A 32 11.18 -3.98 9.02
CA ILE A 32 10.95 -3.48 7.65
C ILE A 32 12.27 -3.57 6.85
N PRO A 33 12.28 -4.20 5.67
CA PRO A 33 13.46 -4.26 4.82
C PRO A 33 14.01 -2.87 4.47
N GLU A 34 15.33 -2.75 4.43
CA GLU A 34 16.02 -1.49 4.14
C GLU A 34 15.57 -0.84 2.83
N ASN A 35 15.32 -1.64 1.79
CA ASN A 35 14.84 -1.15 0.50
C ASN A 35 13.41 -0.58 0.56
N VAL A 36 12.55 -1.09 1.45
CA VAL A 36 11.21 -0.55 1.71
C VAL A 36 11.31 0.77 2.46
N MET A 37 12.14 0.82 3.51
CA MET A 37 12.40 2.06 4.25
C MET A 37 13.01 3.15 3.38
N LYS A 38 13.91 2.78 2.46
CA LYS A 38 14.48 3.71 1.47
C LYS A 38 13.39 4.33 0.59
N VAL A 39 12.46 3.53 0.07
CA VAL A 39 11.35 4.03 -0.77
C VAL A 39 10.37 4.88 0.04
N LEU A 40 10.09 4.52 1.30
CA LEU A 40 9.27 5.32 2.21
C LEU A 40 9.89 6.70 2.44
N ASN A 41 11.18 6.73 2.78
CA ASN A 41 11.90 7.98 3.02
C ASN A 41 11.98 8.83 1.74
N GLN A 42 12.21 8.21 0.58
CA GLN A 42 12.14 8.90 -0.71
C GLN A 42 10.77 9.52 -0.96
N TYR A 43 9.68 8.80 -0.66
CA TYR A 43 8.33 9.34 -0.82
C TYR A 43 8.08 10.55 0.08
N ILE A 44 8.42 10.44 1.37
CA ILE A 44 8.28 11.54 2.34
C ILE A 44 9.13 12.75 1.93
N GLU A 45 10.35 12.51 1.45
CA GLU A 45 11.23 13.56 0.96
C GLU A 45 10.63 14.28 -0.25
N ILE A 46 10.06 13.52 -1.20
CA ILE A 46 9.36 14.09 -2.37
C ILE A 46 8.20 14.98 -1.92
N LEU A 47 7.36 14.49 -0.99
CA LEU A 47 6.24 15.26 -0.47
C LEU A 47 6.70 16.53 0.26
N SER A 48 7.76 16.44 1.07
CA SER A 48 8.17 17.50 1.98
C SER A 48 9.08 18.56 1.36
N LYS A 49 9.79 18.22 0.27
CA LYS A 49 10.80 19.10 -0.35
C LYS A 49 10.45 19.56 -1.76
N SER A 50 9.35 19.10 -2.35
CA SER A 50 8.90 19.65 -3.64
C SER A 50 8.28 21.03 -3.42
N GLU A 51 8.59 21.99 -4.28
CA GLU A 51 8.09 23.37 -4.18
C GLU A 51 6.64 23.48 -4.69
N SER A 52 6.21 22.54 -5.52
CA SER A 52 4.88 22.49 -6.10
C SER A 52 4.35 21.06 -6.24
N LEU A 53 3.03 20.92 -6.35
CA LEU A 53 2.39 19.63 -6.65
C LEU A 53 2.84 19.05 -7.99
N ASP A 54 3.18 19.90 -8.97
CA ASP A 54 3.67 19.45 -10.28
C ASP A 54 5.07 18.84 -10.18
N GLU A 55 5.97 19.50 -9.45
CA GLU A 55 7.29 18.97 -9.16
C GLU A 55 7.20 17.67 -8.35
N CYS A 56 6.31 17.64 -7.35
CA CYS A 56 6.03 16.46 -6.55
C CYS A 56 5.61 15.28 -7.44
N ALA A 57 4.67 15.50 -8.37
CA ALA A 57 4.21 14.47 -9.31
C ALA A 57 5.33 13.97 -10.24
N GLN A 58 6.16 14.89 -10.75
CA GLN A 58 7.31 14.55 -11.61
C GLN A 58 8.35 13.71 -10.90
N LYS A 59 8.60 13.97 -9.61
CA LYS A 59 9.51 13.16 -8.80
C LYS A 59 8.86 11.83 -8.40
N PHE A 60 7.59 11.85 -8.01
CA PHE A 60 6.86 10.69 -7.51
C PHE A 60 6.73 9.55 -8.53
N VAL A 61 6.54 9.88 -9.82
CA VAL A 61 6.40 8.86 -10.88
C VAL A 61 7.54 7.83 -10.92
N LYS A 62 8.75 8.20 -10.46
CA LYS A 62 9.93 7.31 -10.45
C LYS A 62 9.79 6.16 -9.45
N ILE A 63 9.05 6.37 -8.36
CA ILE A 63 8.87 5.40 -7.27
C ILE A 63 7.45 4.86 -7.18
N ALA A 64 6.50 5.43 -7.91
CA ALA A 64 5.14 4.92 -8.03
C ALA A 64 5.08 3.62 -8.86
N GLY A 65 4.11 2.77 -8.57
CA GLY A 65 3.84 1.54 -9.33
C GLY A 65 2.38 1.13 -9.25
N GLY A 66 2.09 -0.05 -9.81
CA GLY A 66 0.76 -0.65 -9.71
C GLY A 66 -0.34 0.20 -10.35
N LEU A 67 -1.43 0.45 -9.62
CA LEU A 67 -2.57 1.25 -10.08
C LEU A 67 -2.29 2.76 -10.06
N LEU A 68 -1.21 3.23 -9.42
CA LEU A 68 -0.88 4.67 -9.41
C LEU A 68 -0.30 5.15 -10.74
N VAL A 69 0.18 4.23 -11.58
CA VAL A 69 0.74 4.53 -12.89
C VAL A 69 -0.14 3.97 -14.01
N ASN A 70 -0.03 4.58 -15.18
CA ASN A 70 -0.66 4.06 -16.40
C ASN A 70 -0.08 2.69 -16.78
N GLU A 71 -0.68 2.04 -17.78
CA GLU A 71 -0.27 0.68 -18.20
C GLU A 71 1.21 0.57 -18.54
N SER A 72 1.80 1.61 -19.14
CA SER A 72 3.23 1.65 -19.47
C SER A 72 4.16 1.84 -18.27
N GLY A 73 3.62 2.18 -17.10
CA GLY A 73 4.40 2.53 -15.91
C GLY A 73 5.16 3.86 -15.99
N LYS A 74 4.97 4.66 -17.04
CA LYS A 74 5.79 5.87 -17.31
C LYS A 74 5.18 7.17 -16.80
N LYS A 75 3.88 7.18 -16.51
CA LYS A 75 3.15 8.36 -16.04
C LYS A 75 2.19 7.96 -14.94
N LEU A 76 1.91 8.88 -14.01
CA LEU A 76 0.81 8.72 -13.07
C LEU A 76 -0.52 8.64 -13.82
N ARG A 77 -1.49 7.93 -13.26
CA ARG A 77 -2.87 8.01 -13.76
C ARG A 77 -3.45 9.40 -13.50
N GLU A 78 -4.45 9.77 -14.31
CA GLU A 78 -4.99 11.14 -14.37
C GLU A 78 -5.58 11.62 -13.05
N ASP A 79 -6.12 10.70 -12.26
CA ASP A 79 -6.76 10.93 -10.96
C ASP A 79 -5.75 11.01 -9.79
N VAL A 80 -4.57 10.40 -9.94
CA VAL A 80 -3.59 10.31 -8.84
C VAL A 80 -3.09 11.68 -8.41
N LYS A 81 -2.73 12.57 -9.36
CA LYS A 81 -2.23 13.92 -9.02
C LYS A 81 -3.29 14.81 -8.35
N PRO A 82 -4.47 15.06 -8.94
CA PRO A 82 -5.43 16.01 -8.39
C PRO A 82 -6.11 15.54 -7.10
N TYR A 83 -6.14 14.22 -6.83
CA TYR A 83 -6.80 13.66 -5.65
C TYR A 83 -5.79 13.13 -4.63
N SER A 84 -5.25 11.93 -4.85
CA SER A 84 -4.47 11.21 -3.84
C SER A 84 -3.16 11.91 -3.49
N LEU A 85 -2.36 12.28 -4.50
CA LEU A 85 -1.07 12.93 -4.27
C LEU A 85 -1.24 14.34 -3.72
N LYS A 86 -2.24 15.11 -4.20
CA LYS A 86 -2.55 16.43 -3.66
C LYS A 86 -2.84 16.37 -2.16
N LYS A 87 -3.67 15.42 -1.75
CA LYS A 87 -4.01 15.22 -0.34
C LYS A 87 -2.76 14.93 0.48
N ASP A 88 -1.95 13.97 0.05
CA ASP A 88 -0.73 13.60 0.77
C ASP A 88 0.28 14.75 0.83
N TYR A 89 0.46 15.48 -0.28
CA TYR A 89 1.33 16.65 -0.36
C TYR A 89 0.89 17.78 0.59
N SER A 90 -0.41 18.05 0.67
CA SER A 90 -0.93 19.07 1.60
C SER A 90 -0.82 18.65 3.07
N ASN A 91 -0.92 17.35 3.35
CA ASN A 91 -1.02 16.85 4.72
C ASN A 91 0.31 16.40 5.32
N ILE A 92 1.37 16.21 4.53
CA ILE A 92 2.68 15.76 5.02
C ILE A 92 3.25 16.64 6.15
N GLN A 93 2.90 17.93 6.17
CA GLN A 93 3.30 18.87 7.22
C GLN A 93 2.82 18.48 8.64
N PHE A 94 1.77 17.66 8.73
CA PHE A 94 1.21 17.18 10.00
C PHE A 94 1.87 15.89 10.50
N TYR A 95 2.74 15.26 9.71
CA TYR A 95 3.40 13.99 10.05
C TYR A 95 4.82 14.19 10.58
N LYS A 96 5.29 13.26 11.41
CA LYS A 96 6.67 13.28 11.92
C LYS A 96 7.66 13.04 10.77
N ILE A 97 8.71 13.88 10.72
CA ILE A 97 9.81 13.82 9.74
C ILE A 97 11.11 13.94 10.54
N PRO A 98 11.96 12.90 10.62
CA PRO A 98 11.86 11.60 9.95
C PRO A 98 10.62 10.78 10.37
N PRO A 99 10.14 9.84 9.55
CA PRO A 99 8.95 9.06 9.86
C PRO A 99 9.12 8.24 11.12
N GLU A 100 8.17 8.37 12.04
CA GLU A 100 7.99 7.46 13.16
C GLU A 100 6.89 6.46 12.81
N ILE A 101 7.21 5.18 12.79
CA ILE A 101 6.29 4.14 12.34
C ILE A 101 5.50 3.60 13.53
N THR A 102 4.18 3.73 13.47
CA THR A 102 3.29 3.27 14.55
C THR A 102 2.74 1.87 14.31
N ARG A 103 2.69 1.44 13.04
CA ARG A 103 2.16 0.13 12.66
C ARG A 103 2.67 -0.32 11.30
N VAL A 104 2.88 -1.63 11.17
CA VAL A 104 3.20 -2.29 9.89
C VAL A 104 2.32 -3.52 9.73
N LEU A 105 1.60 -3.60 8.61
CA LEU A 105 0.94 -4.82 8.18
C LEU A 105 1.58 -5.33 6.88
N THR A 106 1.87 -6.62 6.84
CA THR A 106 2.42 -7.29 5.66
C THR A 106 1.49 -8.37 5.15
N TYR A 107 1.41 -8.48 3.82
CA TYR A 107 0.67 -9.54 3.15
C TYR A 107 1.13 -9.68 1.70
N ASP A 108 1.04 -10.89 1.15
CA ASP A 108 1.32 -11.12 -0.27
C ASP A 108 0.08 -10.82 -1.11
N SER A 109 0.25 -10.04 -2.18
CA SER A 109 -0.83 -9.66 -3.10
C SER A 109 -0.24 -9.22 -4.45
N TYR A 110 -1.07 -8.62 -5.29
CA TYR A 110 -0.68 -7.91 -6.49
C TYR A 110 -1.35 -6.53 -6.52
N ASP A 111 -0.81 -5.62 -7.34
CA ASP A 111 -1.41 -4.32 -7.64
C ASP A 111 -1.07 -3.90 -9.09
N GLY A 112 -1.96 -3.17 -9.76
CA GLY A 112 -1.79 -2.71 -11.14
C GLY A 112 -2.51 -3.54 -12.20
N TYR A 113 -2.25 -3.23 -13.47
CA TYR A 113 -2.85 -3.87 -14.64
C TYR A 113 -1.88 -3.85 -15.82
N GLY A 114 -1.92 -4.89 -16.68
CA GLY A 114 -1.04 -4.98 -17.84
C GLY A 114 0.44 -4.98 -17.45
N GLU A 115 1.26 -4.17 -18.11
CA GLU A 115 2.71 -4.09 -17.84
C GLU A 115 3.04 -3.42 -16.49
N SER A 116 2.11 -2.69 -15.88
CA SER A 116 2.29 -2.08 -14.56
C SER A 116 1.93 -3.01 -13.41
N MET A 117 1.40 -4.22 -13.70
CA MET A 117 1.00 -5.18 -12.68
C MET A 117 2.22 -5.75 -11.95
N ILE A 118 2.25 -5.59 -10.63
CA ILE A 118 3.31 -6.11 -9.77
C ILE A 118 2.68 -7.08 -8.78
N GLN A 119 3.18 -8.31 -8.73
CA GLN A 119 2.90 -9.25 -7.66
C GLN A 119 4.05 -9.21 -6.65
N GLY A 120 3.75 -9.30 -5.36
CA GLY A 120 4.78 -9.20 -4.34
C GLY A 120 4.27 -9.14 -2.91
N ARG A 121 5.17 -8.75 -2.00
CA ARG A 121 4.82 -8.47 -0.61
C ARG A 121 4.48 -7.01 -0.44
N ILE A 122 3.31 -6.73 0.10
CA ILE A 122 2.90 -5.37 0.44
C ILE A 122 3.24 -5.10 1.90
N TYR A 123 3.86 -3.94 2.13
CA TYR A 123 4.11 -3.32 3.43
C TYR A 123 3.18 -2.12 3.54
N LYS A 124 2.16 -2.23 4.39
CA LYS A 124 1.27 -1.13 4.72
C LYS A 124 1.76 -0.50 6.02
N ILE A 125 2.25 0.74 5.93
CA ILE A 125 3.05 1.39 6.97
C ILE A 125 2.33 2.66 7.42
N TRP A 126 2.05 2.77 8.72
CA TRP A 126 1.44 3.95 9.32
C TRP A 126 2.51 4.87 9.89
N ILE A 127 2.47 6.15 9.52
CA ILE A 127 3.39 7.17 10.03
C ILE A 127 2.68 8.03 11.06
N ASP A 128 3.33 8.26 12.19
CA ASP A 128 2.80 9.08 13.26
C ASP A 128 2.65 10.56 12.88
N LYS A 129 1.70 11.22 13.56
CA LYS A 129 1.48 12.66 13.43
C LYS A 129 2.30 13.43 14.45
N LYS A 130 2.57 14.70 14.16
CA LYS A 130 3.28 15.60 15.11
C LYS A 130 2.45 15.85 16.37
N THR A 131 1.13 15.82 16.26
CA THR A 131 0.18 16.11 17.33
C THR A 131 -0.86 15.00 17.45
N GLU A 132 -1.09 14.51 18.66
CA GLU A 132 -1.97 13.37 18.94
C GLU A 132 -3.45 13.64 18.67
N ASP A 133 -3.88 14.91 18.71
CA ASP A 133 -5.28 15.32 18.51
C ASP A 133 -5.75 15.26 17.04
N SER A 134 -4.86 14.93 16.10
CA SER A 134 -5.13 14.99 14.66
C SER A 134 -5.76 13.73 14.08
N GLY A 135 -6.27 12.83 14.91
CA GLY A 135 -6.86 11.55 14.51
C GLY A 135 -5.83 10.49 14.09
N MET A 136 -6.31 9.29 13.71
CA MET A 136 -5.43 8.14 13.46
C MET A 136 -4.36 8.41 12.39
N PRO A 137 -3.13 7.91 12.59
CA PRO A 137 -2.12 7.78 11.55
C PRO A 137 -2.68 7.19 10.26
N ALA A 138 -2.18 7.66 9.13
CA ALA A 138 -2.58 7.16 7.83
C ALA A 138 -1.52 6.23 7.22
N PRO A 139 -1.94 5.18 6.49
CA PRO A 139 -1.02 4.25 5.89
C PRO A 139 -0.50 4.70 4.53
N ILE A 140 0.75 4.35 4.23
CA ILE A 140 1.33 4.27 2.89
C ILE A 140 1.59 2.81 2.57
N SER A 141 1.28 2.36 1.35
CA SER A 141 1.53 0.98 0.92
C SER A 141 2.68 0.91 -0.06
N ILE A 142 3.67 0.07 0.25
CA ILE A 142 4.85 -0.21 -0.60
C ILE A 142 4.84 -1.69 -0.96
N LEU A 143 4.97 -2.02 -2.24
CA LEU A 143 5.03 -3.39 -2.73
C LEU A 143 6.45 -3.74 -3.16
N VAL A 144 6.99 -4.83 -2.59
CA VAL A 144 8.27 -5.45 -2.98
C VAL A 144 8.00 -6.53 -4.03
N PRO A 145 8.44 -6.34 -5.30
CA PRO A 145 8.12 -7.27 -6.37
C PRO A 145 8.66 -8.67 -6.13
N LYS A 146 7.87 -9.68 -6.50
CA LYS A 146 8.26 -11.09 -6.53
C LYS A 146 8.23 -11.57 -7.99
N ASN A 147 9.37 -12.06 -8.49
CA ASN A 147 9.51 -12.67 -9.82
C ASN A 147 9.07 -11.79 -11.02
N HIS A 148 8.90 -10.49 -10.84
CA HIS A 148 8.50 -9.60 -11.93
C HIS A 148 9.67 -9.39 -12.91
N LYS A 149 9.43 -9.41 -14.23
CA LYS A 149 10.49 -9.41 -15.26
C LYS A 149 11.30 -8.11 -15.28
N PHE A 150 10.64 -6.96 -15.19
CA PHE A 150 11.26 -5.64 -15.39
C PHE A 150 11.33 -4.79 -14.12
N ILE A 151 10.24 -4.70 -13.36
CA ILE A 151 10.17 -4.01 -12.07
C ILE A 151 10.79 -4.90 -10.98
N LYS A 152 11.96 -4.51 -10.47
CA LYS A 152 12.70 -5.24 -9.42
C LYS A 152 12.70 -4.51 -8.07
N ASP A 153 12.64 -3.18 -8.11
CA ASP A 153 12.68 -2.35 -6.91
C ASP A 153 11.28 -2.20 -6.28
N PRO A 154 11.21 -1.99 -4.95
CA PRO A 154 9.94 -1.67 -4.29
C PRO A 154 9.29 -0.42 -4.89
N LYS A 155 7.96 -0.43 -4.94
CA LYS A 155 7.16 0.70 -5.46
C LYS A 155 6.11 1.13 -4.46
N VAL A 156 5.87 2.43 -4.38
CA VAL A 156 4.68 2.96 -3.70
C VAL A 156 3.46 2.63 -4.55
N ILE A 157 2.48 1.97 -3.96
CA ILE A 157 1.26 1.50 -4.65
C ILE A 157 -0.04 2.00 -3.99
N GLY A 158 0.03 2.55 -2.77
CA GLY A 158 -1.15 3.06 -2.07
C GLY A 158 -0.84 4.35 -1.30
N ILE A 159 -1.54 5.43 -1.66
CA ILE A 159 -1.41 6.79 -1.14
C ILE A 159 -2.79 7.47 -1.04
N GLY A 160 -2.84 8.73 -0.62
CA GLY A 160 -4.08 9.52 -0.53
C GLY A 160 -4.80 9.37 0.81
N SER A 161 -4.09 8.89 1.82
CA SER A 161 -4.62 8.72 3.17
C SER A 161 -4.02 9.71 4.16
N LEU A 162 -2.86 10.31 3.86
CA LEU A 162 -2.20 11.24 4.79
C LEU A 162 -3.12 12.42 5.11
#